data_AF-A0A1W9R3M4-F1
#
_entry.id   AF-A0A1W9R3M4-F1
#
_cell.length_a   1.000
_cell.length_b   1.000
_cell.length_c   1.000
_cell.angle_alpha   90.00
_cell.angle_beta   90.00
_cell.angle_gamma   90.00
#
_symmetry.space_group_name_H-M   'P 1'
#
loop_
_entity.id
_entity.type
_entity.pdbx_description
1 polymer ?
#
loop_
_entity_poly.entity_id
_entity_poly.type
_entity_poly.pdbx_seq_one_letter_code
_entity_poly.pdbx_strand_id
1 'polypeptide(L)'
;MKIRLKVLTPIHIGSGEEISPVEYLVQDNKFIRINMQTLFEDKEFKPLMDKFIIASQNQRYIGDLLPKELLLKHSLYSLNISSKERFNFINVKSFIKSANRVYIPGSSLKGVILSAVIWKKAKEKRIKNIDKSLIDIVIGEVSNRPLHNKFSRWLDVSDSSFKFPSDSLEISLVKLVGSKTRRQLPILYETLKEGTTFDFEIKTSVDSIDKFGKLSEEEILTAVDEFYKKVLQREKESKIFQKLPDFKSSFLIRIGQGSTCLSTSFLILAEDLGINYKLFRPPIGKRKIPPLYPGEQPQTRKLVNGELSLGWAKIERL
;
A
#
# COMPACT_ATOMS: atom_id res chain seq x y z
N MET A 1 -13.91 11.06 -15.43
CA MET A 1 -12.73 10.65 -16.22
C MET A 1 -12.32 9.21 -15.94
N LYS A 2 -12.00 8.48 -17.01
CA LYS A 2 -11.34 7.16 -16.94
C LYS A 2 -9.83 7.35 -16.79
N ILE A 3 -9.24 6.54 -15.93
CA ILE A 3 -7.83 6.63 -15.55
C ILE A 3 -7.19 5.26 -15.60
N ARG A 4 -5.94 5.22 -16.05
CA ARG A 4 -5.05 4.08 -15.93
C ARG A 4 -3.93 4.36 -14.92
N LEU A 5 -3.86 3.55 -13.89
CA LEU A 5 -2.74 3.50 -12.95
C LEU A 5 -1.72 2.48 -13.45
N LYS A 6 -0.46 2.87 -13.62
CA LYS A 6 0.66 1.96 -13.90
C LYS A 6 1.62 1.91 -12.72
N VAL A 7 1.90 0.71 -12.23
CA VAL A 7 2.82 0.47 -11.11
C VAL A 7 4.26 0.78 -11.53
N LEU A 8 4.96 1.60 -10.76
CA LEU A 8 6.38 1.98 -10.99
C LEU A 8 7.35 1.31 -10.01
N THR A 9 6.87 0.95 -8.83
CA THR A 9 7.60 0.17 -7.83
C THR A 9 6.62 -0.75 -7.14
N PRO A 10 7.04 -1.86 -6.53
CA PRO A 10 6.11 -2.80 -5.91
C PRO A 10 5.15 -2.13 -4.91
N ILE A 11 3.86 -2.46 -5.00
CA ILE A 11 2.80 -1.84 -4.18
C ILE A 11 2.12 -2.91 -3.35
N HIS A 12 2.04 -2.70 -2.04
CA HIS A 12 1.22 -3.53 -1.16
C HIS A 12 0.07 -2.72 -0.57
N ILE A 13 -1.16 -3.19 -0.80
CA ILE A 13 -2.37 -2.75 -0.13
C ILE A 13 -2.90 -3.97 0.62
N GLY A 14 -2.80 -3.94 1.94
CA GLY A 14 -3.07 -5.12 2.76
C GLY A 14 -4.55 -5.40 2.93
N SER A 15 -4.93 -6.68 2.95
CA SER A 15 -6.27 -7.11 3.39
C SER A 15 -6.46 -7.04 4.92
N GLY A 16 -5.35 -6.96 5.66
CA GLY A 16 -5.32 -7.16 7.12
C GLY A 16 -4.99 -8.60 7.52
N GLU A 17 -5.02 -9.53 6.57
CA GLU A 17 -4.71 -10.94 6.79
C GLU A 17 -3.24 -11.27 6.50
N GLU A 18 -2.80 -12.39 7.05
CA GLU A 18 -1.50 -12.99 6.82
C GLU A 18 -1.67 -14.43 6.32
N ILE A 19 -0.80 -14.83 5.41
CA ILE A 19 -0.69 -16.21 4.94
C ILE A 19 0.40 -16.89 5.77
N SER A 20 0.00 -17.90 6.54
CA SER A 20 0.92 -18.66 7.40
C SER A 20 1.77 -19.64 6.58
N PRO A 21 2.99 -19.97 7.03
CA PRO A 21 3.82 -21.02 6.43
C PRO A 21 3.18 -22.40 6.34
N VAL A 22 2.12 -22.67 7.11
CA VAL A 22 1.33 -23.91 6.98
C VAL A 22 0.37 -23.88 5.79
N GLU A 23 0.34 -22.81 5.01
CA GLU A 23 -0.65 -22.64 3.96
C GLU A 23 -0.06 -22.25 2.59
N TYR A 24 1.27 -22.36 2.45
CA TYR A 24 1.95 -22.15 1.18
C TYR A 24 3.15 -23.08 1.01
N LEU A 25 3.41 -23.51 -0.22
CA LEU A 25 4.62 -24.24 -0.61
C LEU A 25 5.56 -23.29 -1.37
N VAL A 26 6.86 -23.39 -1.12
CA VAL A 26 7.91 -22.76 -1.94
C VAL A 26 8.63 -23.86 -2.72
N GLN A 27 8.59 -23.75 -4.03
CA GLN A 27 9.25 -24.68 -4.96
C GLN A 27 9.74 -23.90 -6.18
N ASP A 28 10.98 -24.15 -6.62
CA ASP A 28 11.59 -23.55 -7.82
C ASP A 28 11.47 -22.01 -7.89
N ASN A 29 11.74 -21.35 -6.76
CA ASN A 29 11.61 -19.89 -6.58
C ASN A 29 10.19 -19.33 -6.82
N LYS A 30 9.18 -20.19 -6.71
CA LYS A 30 7.77 -19.82 -6.72
C LYS A 30 7.15 -20.02 -5.36
N PHE A 31 6.33 -19.07 -4.97
CA PHE A 31 5.37 -19.19 -3.88
C PHE A 31 4.09 -19.80 -4.43
N ILE A 32 3.57 -20.85 -3.79
CA ILE A 32 2.37 -21.57 -4.20
C ILE A 32 1.41 -21.52 -3.02
N ARG A 33 0.35 -20.70 -3.16
CA ARG A 33 -0.73 -20.64 -2.18
C ARG A 33 -1.53 -21.93 -2.24
N ILE A 34 -1.71 -22.61 -1.12
CA ILE A 34 -2.48 -23.85 -1.06
C ILE A 34 -3.95 -23.52 -0.74
N ASN A 35 -4.87 -24.16 -1.46
CA ASN A 35 -6.28 -24.18 -1.12
C ASN A 35 -6.50 -25.19 0.01
N MET A 36 -6.49 -24.70 1.25
CA MET A 36 -6.64 -25.55 2.44
C MET A 36 -7.99 -26.25 2.49
N GLN A 37 -9.05 -25.65 1.92
CA GLN A 37 -10.37 -26.26 1.90
C GLN A 37 -10.36 -27.53 1.03
N THR A 38 -9.88 -27.44 -0.20
CA THR A 38 -9.83 -28.60 -1.10
C THR A 38 -8.82 -29.64 -0.62
N LEU A 39 -7.72 -29.21 0.00
CA LEU A 39 -6.75 -30.11 0.62
C LEU A 39 -7.39 -30.96 1.73
N PHE A 40 -8.19 -30.34 2.60
CA PHE A 40 -8.83 -31.05 3.73
C PHE A 40 -9.93 -32.01 3.29
N GLU A 41 -10.51 -31.80 2.11
CA GLU A 41 -11.50 -32.69 1.51
C GLU A 41 -10.86 -33.89 0.76
N ASP A 42 -9.55 -33.81 0.45
CA ASP A 42 -8.83 -34.81 -0.33
C ASP A 42 -8.71 -36.16 0.40
N LYS A 43 -9.02 -37.25 -0.30
CA LYS A 43 -8.92 -38.62 0.20
C LYS A 43 -7.49 -39.04 0.55
N GLU A 44 -6.49 -38.53 -0.16
CA GLU A 44 -5.07 -38.76 0.13
C GLU A 44 -4.60 -37.98 1.37
N PHE A 45 -5.25 -36.86 1.69
CA PHE A 45 -4.94 -36.08 2.89
C PHE A 45 -5.59 -36.65 4.15
N LYS A 46 -6.81 -37.20 4.07
CA LYS A 46 -7.55 -37.71 5.25
C LYS A 46 -6.73 -38.65 6.15
N PRO A 47 -5.96 -39.63 5.65
CA PRO A 47 -5.10 -40.48 6.48
C PRO A 47 -3.92 -39.75 7.15
N LEU A 48 -3.56 -38.56 6.65
CA LEU A 48 -2.45 -37.74 7.14
C LEU A 48 -2.91 -36.67 8.14
N MET A 49 -4.22 -36.46 8.30
CA MET A 49 -4.81 -35.38 9.10
C MET A 49 -4.28 -35.33 10.53
N ASP A 50 -4.34 -36.45 11.28
CA ASP A 50 -3.92 -36.47 12.68
C ASP A 50 -2.43 -36.15 12.84
N LYS A 51 -1.60 -36.71 11.93
CA LYS A 51 -0.16 -36.42 11.90
C LYS A 51 0.10 -34.96 11.58
N PHE A 52 -0.63 -34.39 10.63
CA PHE A 52 -0.54 -32.98 10.27
C PHE A 52 -0.89 -32.08 11.45
N ILE A 53 -1.99 -32.34 12.16
CA ILE A 53 -2.43 -31.58 13.32
C ILE A 53 -1.34 -31.58 14.40
N ILE A 54 -0.81 -32.76 14.75
CA ILE A 54 0.24 -32.88 15.79
C ILE A 54 1.52 -32.17 15.34
N ALA A 55 1.99 -32.41 14.12
CA ALA A 55 3.24 -31.86 13.62
C ALA A 55 3.18 -30.33 13.45
N SER A 56 2.04 -29.78 13.05
CA SER A 56 1.82 -28.34 12.85
C SER A 56 1.97 -27.49 14.13
N GLN A 57 1.90 -28.13 15.31
CA GLN A 57 2.14 -27.44 16.59
C GLN A 57 3.60 -26.99 16.75
N ASN A 58 4.54 -27.73 16.14
CA ASN A 58 5.98 -27.51 16.29
C ASN A 58 6.67 -27.11 14.98
N GLN A 59 6.19 -27.63 13.85
CA GLN A 59 6.69 -27.31 12.51
C GLN A 59 5.73 -26.34 11.81
N ARG A 60 6.29 -25.22 11.32
CA ARG A 60 5.47 -24.15 10.76
C ARG A 60 5.27 -24.29 9.25
N TYR A 61 6.13 -24.97 8.52
CA TYR A 61 6.11 -24.97 7.06
C TYR A 61 5.44 -26.22 6.49
N ILE A 62 4.41 -26.04 5.65
CA ILE A 62 3.62 -27.17 5.10
C ILE A 62 4.44 -28.12 4.21
N GLY A 63 5.48 -27.61 3.54
CA GLY A 63 6.33 -28.44 2.69
C GLY A 63 7.19 -29.46 3.44
N ASP A 64 7.35 -29.29 4.76
CA ASP A 64 8.00 -30.26 5.64
C ASP A 64 6.99 -31.24 6.27
N LEU A 65 5.69 -30.89 6.21
CA LEU A 65 4.59 -31.62 6.86
C LEU A 65 3.91 -32.63 5.93
N LEU A 66 3.83 -32.32 4.63
CA LEU A 66 3.04 -33.08 3.66
C LEU A 66 3.80 -33.32 2.35
N PRO A 67 3.49 -34.41 1.62
CA PRO A 67 4.07 -34.67 0.30
C PRO A 67 3.81 -33.51 -0.67
N LYS A 68 4.84 -33.08 -1.40
CA LYS A 68 4.74 -31.94 -2.32
C LYS A 68 3.75 -32.22 -3.45
N GLU A 69 3.70 -33.45 -3.92
CA GLU A 69 2.80 -33.89 -4.99
C GLU A 69 1.33 -33.70 -4.59
N LEU A 70 0.99 -33.98 -3.33
CA LEU A 70 -0.34 -33.72 -2.78
C LEU A 70 -0.64 -32.23 -2.73
N LEU A 71 0.30 -31.42 -2.22
CA LEU A 71 0.13 -29.97 -2.12
C LEU A 71 -0.07 -29.31 -3.48
N LEU A 72 0.68 -29.74 -4.50
CA LEU A 72 0.60 -29.19 -5.85
C LEU A 72 -0.77 -29.43 -6.51
N LYS A 73 -1.48 -30.51 -6.16
CA LYS A 73 -2.88 -30.75 -6.61
C LYS A 73 -3.84 -29.66 -6.13
N HIS A 74 -3.53 -29.02 -4.99
CA HIS A 74 -4.38 -28.02 -4.33
C HIS A 74 -3.82 -26.60 -4.45
N SER A 75 -3.10 -26.29 -5.53
CA SER A 75 -2.60 -24.94 -5.79
C SER A 75 -3.76 -23.97 -6.07
N LEU A 76 -3.92 -22.95 -5.22
CA LEU A 76 -4.89 -21.87 -5.40
C LEU A 76 -4.37 -20.81 -6.39
N TYR A 77 -3.11 -20.41 -6.23
CA TYR A 77 -2.38 -19.57 -7.17
C TYR A 77 -0.88 -19.66 -6.90
N SER A 78 -0.07 -19.30 -7.90
CA SER A 78 1.39 -19.25 -7.78
C SER A 78 1.94 -17.89 -8.17
N LEU A 79 2.89 -17.39 -7.37
CA LEU A 79 3.56 -16.11 -7.54
C LEU A 79 5.07 -16.32 -7.63
N ASN A 80 5.74 -15.50 -8.44
CA ASN A 80 7.21 -15.44 -8.42
C ASN A 80 7.68 -14.77 -7.12
N ILE A 81 8.83 -15.19 -6.61
CA ILE A 81 9.52 -14.50 -5.52
C ILE A 81 10.54 -13.54 -6.14
N SER A 82 10.40 -12.24 -5.88
CA SER A 82 11.24 -11.19 -6.48
C SER A 82 12.64 -11.10 -5.86
N SER A 83 12.85 -11.77 -4.73
CA SER A 83 14.15 -11.87 -4.07
C SER A 83 14.88 -13.15 -4.44
N LYS A 84 16.19 -13.04 -4.68
CA LYS A 84 17.10 -14.21 -4.77
C LYS A 84 17.69 -14.60 -3.41
N GLU A 85 17.45 -13.80 -2.38
CA GLU A 85 17.95 -14.10 -1.04
C GLU A 85 17.19 -15.26 -0.43
N ARG A 86 17.90 -16.12 0.30
CA ARG A 86 17.25 -17.14 1.14
C ARG A 86 16.57 -16.44 2.31
N PHE A 87 15.31 -16.77 2.54
CA PHE A 87 14.52 -16.29 3.66
C PHE A 87 13.93 -17.47 4.43
N ASN A 88 13.66 -17.27 5.72
CA ASN A 88 12.94 -18.25 6.54
C ASN A 88 11.47 -18.27 6.12
N PHE A 89 10.82 -19.44 6.22
CA PHE A 89 9.37 -19.52 6.01
C PHE A 89 8.65 -18.76 7.15
N ILE A 90 8.15 -17.58 6.82
CA ILE A 90 7.48 -16.65 7.72
C ILE A 90 6.16 -16.22 7.11
N ASN A 91 5.30 -15.62 7.93
CA ASN A 91 4.02 -15.12 7.46
C ASN A 91 4.18 -14.10 6.32
N VAL A 92 3.34 -14.25 5.30
CA VAL A 92 3.27 -13.33 4.16
C VAL A 92 2.08 -12.40 4.34
N LYS A 93 2.31 -11.09 4.29
CA LYS A 93 1.23 -10.09 4.30
C LYS A 93 0.43 -10.17 3.00
N SER A 94 -0.85 -10.53 3.11
CA SER A 94 -1.73 -10.74 1.97
C SER A 94 -2.18 -9.43 1.33
N PHE A 95 -2.13 -9.35 0.01
CA PHE A 95 -2.68 -8.23 -0.75
C PHE A 95 -4.22 -8.33 -0.79
N ILE A 96 -4.92 -7.19 -0.80
CA ILE A 96 -6.38 -7.16 -0.83
C ILE A 96 -6.95 -7.79 -2.12
N LYS A 97 -7.94 -8.67 -1.95
CA LYS A 97 -8.60 -9.38 -3.05
C LYS A 97 -10.10 -9.44 -2.80
N SER A 98 -10.87 -9.54 -3.88
CA SER A 98 -12.28 -9.90 -3.85
C SER A 98 -12.48 -11.13 -4.73
N ALA A 99 -13.04 -12.21 -4.18
CA ALA A 99 -13.17 -13.49 -4.88
C ALA A 99 -11.86 -13.95 -5.57
N ASN A 100 -10.74 -13.89 -4.84
CA ASN A 100 -9.38 -14.16 -5.33
C ASN A 100 -8.91 -13.29 -6.51
N ARG A 101 -9.62 -12.21 -6.83
CA ARG A 101 -9.20 -11.20 -7.80
C ARG A 101 -8.55 -10.02 -7.10
N VAL A 102 -7.39 -9.63 -7.60
CA VAL A 102 -6.61 -8.48 -7.15
C VAL A 102 -7.23 -7.21 -7.71
N TYR A 103 -7.39 -6.20 -6.86
CA TYR A 103 -7.85 -4.87 -7.25
C TYR A 103 -7.26 -3.81 -6.32
N ILE A 104 -7.32 -2.55 -6.74
CA ILE A 104 -6.98 -1.40 -5.91
C ILE A 104 -8.31 -0.80 -5.43
N PRO A 105 -8.56 -0.76 -4.10
CA PRO A 105 -9.79 -0.17 -3.58
C PRO A 105 -9.89 1.32 -3.88
N GLY A 106 -11.07 1.78 -4.31
CA GLY A 106 -11.39 3.17 -4.55
C GLY A 106 -11.21 4.03 -3.29
N SER A 107 -11.40 3.45 -2.11
CA SER A 107 -11.11 4.10 -0.82
C SER A 107 -9.61 4.38 -0.61
N SER A 108 -8.73 3.48 -1.06
CA SER A 108 -7.28 3.68 -1.00
C SER A 108 -6.83 4.76 -1.98
N LEU A 109 -7.38 4.75 -3.20
CA LEU A 109 -7.15 5.80 -4.20
C LEU A 109 -7.68 7.16 -3.73
N LYS A 110 -8.88 7.19 -3.14
CA LYS A 110 -9.48 8.39 -2.58
C LYS A 110 -8.67 8.96 -1.43
N GLY A 111 -8.05 8.13 -0.59
CA GLY A 111 -7.15 8.59 0.48
C GLY A 111 -5.87 9.28 -0.03
N VAL A 112 -5.31 8.75 -1.12
CA VAL A 112 -4.17 9.36 -1.84
C VAL A 112 -4.55 10.74 -2.37
N ILE A 113 -5.71 10.83 -3.04
CA ILE A 113 -6.22 12.08 -3.59
C ILE A 113 -6.55 13.08 -2.47
N LEU A 114 -7.20 12.63 -1.40
CA LEU A 114 -7.56 13.45 -0.24
C LEU A 114 -6.33 14.14 0.36
N SER A 115 -5.23 13.40 0.54
CA SER A 115 -4.00 13.93 1.13
C SER A 115 -3.43 15.09 0.31
N ALA A 116 -3.43 14.94 -1.02
CA ALA A 116 -2.96 15.96 -1.93
C ALA A 116 -3.89 17.18 -2.00
N VAL A 117 -5.21 16.95 -2.03
CA VAL A 117 -6.21 18.04 -2.05
C VAL A 117 -6.17 18.86 -0.76
N ILE A 118 -6.04 18.20 0.41
CA ILE A 118 -5.85 18.90 1.68
C ILE A 118 -4.60 19.76 1.65
N TRP A 119 -3.46 19.20 1.22
CA TRP A 119 -2.21 19.95 1.12
C TRP A 119 -2.36 21.18 0.22
N LYS A 120 -2.89 21.01 -1.00
CA LYS A 120 -3.02 22.08 -1.98
C LYS A 120 -3.94 23.20 -1.47
N LYS A 121 -5.15 22.87 -1.03
CA LYS A 121 -6.15 23.86 -0.61
C LYS A 121 -5.77 24.58 0.69
N ALA A 122 -5.23 23.85 1.66
CA ALA A 122 -4.75 24.46 2.90
C ALA A 122 -3.56 25.41 2.64
N LYS A 123 -2.68 25.05 1.69
CA LYS A 123 -1.55 25.90 1.28
C LYS A 123 -2.01 27.16 0.56
N GLU A 124 -2.92 27.04 -0.41
CA GLU A 124 -3.51 28.18 -1.14
C GLU A 124 -4.14 29.20 -0.18
N LYS A 125 -4.87 28.71 0.82
CA LYS A 125 -5.51 29.55 1.84
C LYS A 125 -4.61 29.95 3.01
N ARG A 126 -3.36 29.46 3.03
CA ARG A 126 -2.39 29.69 4.11
C ARG A 126 -2.96 29.36 5.50
N ILE A 127 -3.70 28.25 5.62
CA ILE A 127 -4.33 27.84 6.88
C ILE A 127 -3.25 27.48 7.90
N LYS A 128 -3.10 28.30 8.94
CA LYS A 128 -2.03 28.15 9.95
C LYS A 128 -2.35 27.16 11.06
N ASN A 129 -3.64 26.95 11.35
CA ASN A 129 -4.05 26.03 12.40
C ASN A 129 -4.19 24.61 11.83
N ILE A 130 -3.23 23.74 12.15
CA ILE A 130 -3.23 22.33 11.73
C ILE A 130 -3.72 21.47 12.90
N ASP A 131 -5.03 21.26 12.95
CA ASP A 131 -5.69 20.35 13.88
C ASP A 131 -6.62 19.37 13.14
N LYS A 132 -7.42 18.60 13.90
CA LYS A 132 -8.34 17.61 13.31
C LYS A 132 -9.43 18.25 12.42
N SER A 133 -9.76 19.51 12.63
CA SER A 133 -10.79 20.24 11.87
C SER A 133 -10.30 20.67 10.48
N LEU A 134 -8.98 20.68 10.22
CA LEU A 134 -8.43 21.07 8.91
C LEU A 134 -9.04 20.25 7.77
N ILE A 135 -9.22 18.96 7.99
CA ILE A 135 -9.86 18.07 7.01
C ILE A 135 -11.29 18.52 6.74
N ASP A 136 -12.07 18.77 7.79
CA ASP A 136 -13.45 19.22 7.65
C ASP A 136 -13.53 20.59 6.95
N ILE A 137 -12.63 21.52 7.27
CA ILE A 137 -12.56 22.85 6.62
C ILE A 137 -12.33 22.69 5.11
N VAL A 138 -11.30 21.95 4.70
CA VAL A 138 -11.00 21.77 3.28
C VAL A 138 -12.11 21.00 2.58
N ILE A 139 -12.65 19.96 3.21
CA ILE A 139 -13.69 19.11 2.61
C ILE A 139 -15.02 19.86 2.47
N GLY A 140 -15.38 20.73 3.42
CA GLY A 140 -16.54 21.61 3.32
C GLY A 140 -16.38 22.65 2.21
N GLU A 141 -15.16 23.11 1.97
CA GLU A 141 -14.87 23.99 0.85
C GLU A 141 -15.05 23.28 -0.49
N VAL A 142 -14.47 22.09 -0.65
CA VAL A 142 -14.48 21.39 -1.96
C VAL A 142 -15.75 20.59 -2.23
N SER A 143 -16.66 20.49 -1.25
CA SER A 143 -17.97 19.86 -1.42
C SER A 143 -19.07 20.90 -1.67
N ASN A 144 -20.06 20.50 -2.46
CA ASN A 144 -21.32 21.24 -2.64
C ASN A 144 -22.39 20.84 -1.62
N ARG A 145 -22.13 19.83 -0.78
CA ARG A 145 -23.07 19.35 0.23
C ARG A 145 -22.62 19.75 1.63
N PRO A 146 -23.55 20.12 2.53
CA PRO A 146 -23.22 20.40 3.92
C PRO A 146 -22.60 19.17 4.60
N LEU A 147 -21.58 19.42 5.43
CA LEU A 147 -20.86 18.44 6.23
C LEU A 147 -21.73 17.92 7.39
N HIS A 148 -22.87 17.28 7.11
CA HIS A 148 -23.66 16.66 8.18
C HIS A 148 -23.05 15.36 8.68
N ASN A 149 -22.10 14.77 7.94
CA ASN A 149 -21.28 13.64 8.34
C ASN A 149 -19.91 13.69 7.63
N LYS A 150 -18.87 13.10 8.24
CA LYS A 150 -17.47 13.01 7.74
C LYS A 150 -17.30 12.31 6.37
N PHE A 151 -18.40 11.97 5.72
CA PHE A 151 -18.51 11.31 4.43
C PHE A 151 -19.16 12.23 3.40
N SER A 152 -18.81 13.53 3.37
CA SER A 152 -19.27 14.35 2.25
C SER A 152 -18.79 13.71 0.95
N ARG A 153 -19.72 13.51 0.03
CA ARG A 153 -19.41 13.04 -1.31
C ARG A 153 -18.78 14.22 -2.05
N TRP A 154 -17.50 14.50 -1.84
CA TRP A 154 -16.77 15.55 -2.57
C TRP A 154 -16.06 14.99 -3.82
N LEU A 155 -15.82 13.68 -3.82
CA LEU A 155 -15.18 12.91 -4.88
C LEU A 155 -15.71 11.49 -4.87
N ASP A 156 -16.00 10.96 -6.05
CA ASP A 156 -16.32 9.55 -6.25
C ASP A 156 -15.18 8.88 -7.01
N VAL A 157 -14.72 7.74 -6.49
CA VAL A 157 -13.59 6.98 -7.03
C VAL A 157 -13.99 5.52 -7.02
N SER A 158 -14.08 4.92 -8.20
CA SER A 158 -14.41 3.50 -8.31
C SER A 158 -13.27 2.64 -7.77
N ASP A 159 -13.60 1.41 -7.38
CA ASP A 159 -12.60 0.35 -7.35
C ASP A 159 -11.97 0.18 -8.74
N SER A 160 -10.73 -0.29 -8.79
CA SER A 160 -10.09 -0.58 -10.06
C SER A 160 -10.64 -1.83 -10.74
N SER A 161 -10.23 -2.04 -11.99
CA SER A 161 -10.36 -3.32 -12.66
C SER A 161 -9.72 -4.46 -11.86
N PHE A 162 -10.22 -5.67 -12.09
CA PHE A 162 -9.79 -6.88 -11.40
C PHE A 162 -8.72 -7.63 -12.22
N LYS A 163 -7.75 -8.24 -11.54
CA LYS A 163 -6.74 -9.11 -12.15
C LYS A 163 -6.58 -10.43 -11.40
N PHE A 164 -6.06 -11.44 -12.08
CA PHE A 164 -5.61 -12.65 -11.38
C PHE A 164 -4.33 -12.38 -10.57
N PRO A 165 -4.15 -13.06 -9.42
CA PRO A 165 -2.91 -12.98 -8.64
C PRO A 165 -1.66 -13.30 -9.45
N SER A 166 -1.69 -14.36 -10.27
CA SER A 166 -0.56 -14.78 -11.11
C SER A 166 -0.06 -13.68 -12.04
N ASP A 167 -0.97 -12.85 -12.55
CA ASP A 167 -0.67 -11.85 -13.57
C ASP A 167 -0.17 -10.55 -12.95
N SER A 168 -0.55 -10.29 -11.70
CA SER A 168 -0.40 -8.97 -11.08
C SER A 168 0.45 -8.94 -9.83
N LEU A 169 0.60 -10.06 -9.10
CA LEU A 169 1.29 -10.12 -7.82
C LEU A 169 2.60 -10.90 -7.87
N GLU A 170 3.54 -10.50 -7.03
CA GLU A 170 4.76 -11.23 -6.69
C GLU A 170 4.97 -11.21 -5.17
N ILE A 171 5.83 -12.11 -4.67
CA ILE A 171 6.29 -12.07 -3.30
C ILE A 171 7.54 -11.21 -3.20
N SER A 172 7.43 -10.10 -2.48
CA SER A 172 8.52 -9.18 -2.21
C SER A 172 9.07 -9.34 -0.80
N LEU A 173 10.39 -9.52 -0.71
CA LEU A 173 11.13 -9.46 0.56
C LEU A 173 11.38 -8.00 0.92
N VAL A 174 10.74 -7.50 1.98
CA VAL A 174 10.87 -6.12 2.43
C VAL A 174 11.69 -6.08 3.72
N LYS A 175 12.68 -5.19 3.76
CA LYS A 175 13.55 -4.98 4.92
C LYS A 175 13.29 -3.59 5.52
N LEU A 176 13.31 -3.52 6.84
CA LEU A 176 13.25 -2.25 7.57
C LEU A 176 14.66 -1.66 7.69
N VAL A 177 14.96 -0.66 6.87
CA VAL A 177 16.26 0.05 6.85
C VAL A 177 16.20 1.29 7.74
N GLY A 178 17.31 1.64 8.38
CA GLY A 178 17.44 2.79 9.29
C GLY A 178 17.12 2.50 10.76
N SER A 179 16.64 1.29 11.08
CA SER A 179 16.53 0.85 12.47
C SER A 179 17.92 0.63 13.09
N LYS A 180 18.10 1.04 14.35
CA LYS A 180 19.35 0.81 15.12
C LYS A 180 19.58 -0.67 15.47
N THR A 181 18.59 -1.54 15.31
CA THR A 181 18.73 -2.99 15.51
C THR A 181 19.49 -3.62 14.35
N ARG A 182 20.63 -4.26 14.64
CA ARG A 182 21.50 -4.93 13.63
C ARG A 182 20.78 -6.00 12.79
N ARG A 183 19.67 -6.57 13.26
CA ARG A 183 18.82 -7.48 12.46
C ARG A 183 17.76 -6.67 11.72
N GLN A 184 17.93 -6.54 10.41
CA GLN A 184 16.85 -6.10 9.53
C GLN A 184 15.78 -7.20 9.55
N LEU A 185 14.61 -6.92 10.14
CA LEU A 185 13.52 -7.89 10.18
C LEU A 185 12.95 -8.05 8.76
N PRO A 186 13.05 -9.24 8.15
CA PRO A 186 12.43 -9.48 6.86
C PRO A 186 10.92 -9.57 7.02
N ILE A 187 10.19 -8.97 6.10
CA ILE A 187 8.74 -9.08 6.00
C ILE A 187 8.42 -9.48 4.56
N LEU A 188 7.67 -10.56 4.39
CA LEU A 188 7.17 -10.96 3.08
C LEU A 188 5.84 -10.27 2.81
N TYR A 189 5.73 -9.68 1.64
CA TYR A 189 4.48 -9.08 1.15
C TYR A 189 4.11 -9.69 -0.19
N GLU A 190 2.83 -9.93 -0.40
CA GLU A 190 2.29 -9.90 -1.76
C GLU A 190 2.26 -8.45 -2.25
N THR A 191 2.91 -8.17 -3.36
CA THR A 191 2.99 -6.83 -3.96
C THR A 191 2.57 -6.87 -5.42
N LEU A 192 1.92 -5.81 -5.89
CA LEU A 192 1.74 -5.59 -7.33
C LEU A 192 3.12 -5.48 -7.99
N LYS A 193 3.32 -6.22 -9.10
CA LYS A 193 4.54 -6.17 -9.90
C LYS A 193 4.65 -4.83 -10.64
N GLU A 194 5.89 -4.38 -10.83
CA GLU A 194 6.18 -3.24 -11.69
C GLU A 194 5.59 -3.43 -13.10
N GLY A 195 5.09 -2.35 -13.69
CA GLY A 195 4.48 -2.36 -15.02
C GLY A 195 3.01 -2.80 -15.06
N THR A 196 2.48 -3.40 -14.00
CA THR A 196 1.06 -3.78 -13.92
C THR A 196 0.16 -2.54 -14.04
N THR A 197 -0.93 -2.65 -14.80
CA THR A 197 -1.86 -1.52 -15.05
C THR A 197 -3.26 -1.79 -14.52
N PHE A 198 -3.90 -0.80 -13.91
CA PHE A 198 -5.27 -0.89 -13.39
C PHE A 198 -6.09 0.29 -13.89
N ASP A 199 -7.30 0.01 -14.37
CA ASP A 199 -8.19 1.05 -14.89
C ASP A 199 -9.27 1.35 -13.85
N PHE A 200 -9.58 2.62 -13.61
CA PHE A 200 -10.60 3.06 -12.66
C PHE A 200 -11.22 4.39 -13.09
N GLU A 201 -12.31 4.80 -12.44
CA GLU A 201 -13.00 6.04 -12.74
C GLU A 201 -12.91 7.01 -11.56
N ILE A 202 -12.58 8.26 -11.88
CA ILE A 202 -12.84 9.40 -11.00
C ILE A 202 -14.05 10.13 -11.55
N LYS A 203 -15.00 10.46 -10.68
CA LYS A 203 -16.14 11.30 -11.04
C LYS A 203 -16.15 12.52 -10.11
N THR A 204 -16.03 13.68 -10.73
CA THR A 204 -16.34 14.98 -10.12
C THR A 204 -17.61 15.53 -10.78
N SER A 205 -18.33 16.39 -10.08
CA SER A 205 -19.60 16.92 -10.56
C SER A 205 -19.48 18.41 -10.89
N VAL A 206 -18.57 18.78 -11.80
CA VAL A 206 -18.76 20.06 -12.50
C VAL A 206 -19.94 19.92 -13.49
N ASP A 207 -20.10 18.73 -14.10
CA ASP A 207 -21.02 18.48 -15.22
C ASP A 207 -22.09 17.39 -14.97
N SER A 208 -22.37 16.98 -13.73
CA SER A 208 -23.44 16.02 -13.42
C SER A 208 -24.66 16.69 -12.78
N ILE A 209 -25.84 16.07 -12.97
CA ILE A 209 -27.13 16.48 -12.36
C ILE A 209 -27.03 16.52 -10.82
N ASP A 210 -26.14 15.70 -10.24
CA ASP A 210 -25.89 15.62 -8.80
C ASP A 210 -24.56 16.31 -8.44
N LYS A 211 -24.62 17.65 -8.26
CA LYS A 211 -23.47 18.50 -7.93
C LYS A 211 -22.99 18.26 -6.50
N PHE A 212 -22.04 17.35 -6.28
CA PHE A 212 -21.50 16.97 -4.98
C PHE A 212 -20.07 17.48 -4.69
N GLY A 213 -19.25 17.71 -5.72
CA GLY A 213 -17.88 18.25 -5.63
C GLY A 213 -17.67 19.52 -6.46
N LYS A 214 -16.74 20.38 -6.02
CA LYS A 214 -16.40 21.67 -6.67
C LYS A 214 -15.13 21.66 -7.51
N LEU A 215 -14.27 20.66 -7.34
CA LEU A 215 -13.01 20.56 -8.09
C LEU A 215 -13.23 19.78 -9.37
N SER A 216 -12.67 20.30 -10.47
CA SER A 216 -12.53 19.57 -11.71
C SER A 216 -11.53 18.42 -11.58
N GLU A 217 -11.62 17.47 -12.50
CA GLU A 217 -10.71 16.32 -12.57
C GLU A 217 -9.25 16.76 -12.80
N GLU A 218 -9.06 17.85 -13.56
CA GLU A 218 -7.75 18.49 -13.81
C GLU A 218 -7.13 19.09 -12.54
N GLU A 219 -7.92 19.83 -11.76
CA GLU A 219 -7.44 20.42 -10.49
C GLU A 219 -7.03 19.32 -9.51
N ILE A 220 -7.77 18.22 -9.48
CA ILE A 220 -7.45 17.06 -8.65
C ILE A 220 -6.13 16.42 -9.09
N LEU A 221 -5.96 16.11 -10.37
CA LEU A 221 -4.74 15.48 -10.87
C LEU A 221 -3.52 16.36 -10.67
N THR A 222 -3.65 17.67 -10.91
CA THR A 222 -2.59 18.66 -10.66
C THR A 222 -2.19 18.69 -9.20
N ALA A 223 -3.15 18.76 -8.27
CA ALA A 223 -2.87 18.74 -6.83
C ALA A 223 -2.15 17.45 -6.40
N VAL A 224 -2.58 16.31 -6.93
CA VAL A 224 -1.97 14.99 -6.71
C VAL A 224 -0.51 14.98 -7.14
N ASP A 225 -0.24 15.35 -8.39
CA ASP A 225 1.13 15.30 -8.93
C ASP A 225 2.08 16.28 -8.24
N GLU A 226 1.64 17.52 -7.98
CA GLU A 226 2.46 18.47 -7.23
C GLU A 226 2.82 17.95 -5.83
N PHE A 227 1.84 17.40 -5.10
CA PHE A 227 2.06 16.89 -3.75
C PHE A 227 3.02 15.70 -3.76
N TYR A 228 2.79 14.71 -4.63
CA TYR A 228 3.62 13.51 -4.66
C TYR A 228 5.00 13.73 -5.28
N LYS A 229 5.18 14.71 -6.18
CA LYS A 229 6.51 15.19 -6.59
C LYS A 229 7.27 15.79 -5.40
N LYS A 230 6.59 16.54 -4.53
CA LYS A 230 7.20 17.05 -3.29
C LYS A 230 7.57 15.92 -2.33
N VAL A 231 6.70 14.93 -2.16
CA VAL A 231 7.02 13.70 -1.38
C VAL A 231 8.26 13.02 -1.97
N LEU A 232 8.32 12.84 -3.29
CA LEU A 232 9.44 12.19 -3.98
C LEU A 232 10.74 12.98 -3.78
N GLN A 233 10.70 14.30 -3.88
CA GLN A 233 11.86 15.17 -3.62
C GLN A 233 12.36 14.99 -2.19
N ARG A 234 11.47 15.03 -1.20
CA ARG A 234 11.81 14.79 0.20
C ARG A 234 12.40 13.38 0.40
N GLU A 235 11.95 12.38 -0.36
CA GLU A 235 12.54 11.05 -0.33
C GLU A 235 13.95 10.99 -0.94
N LYS A 236 14.25 11.79 -1.96
CA LYS A 236 15.59 11.90 -2.57
C LYS A 236 16.60 12.55 -1.62
N GLU A 237 16.14 13.48 -0.78
CA GLU A 237 16.97 14.16 0.24
C GLU A 237 17.25 13.29 1.49
N SER A 238 16.68 12.09 1.55
CA SER A 238 16.88 11.16 2.66
C SER A 238 18.33 10.67 2.74
N LYS A 239 18.87 10.59 3.96
CA LYS A 239 20.18 9.94 4.22
C LYS A 239 20.15 8.42 4.02
N ILE A 240 18.97 7.81 4.04
CA ILE A 240 18.80 6.39 3.75
C ILE A 240 18.78 6.22 2.24
N PHE A 241 19.78 5.53 1.70
CA PHE A 241 19.81 5.14 0.30
C PHE A 241 18.56 4.34 -0.06
N GLN A 242 17.91 4.74 -1.14
CA GLN A 242 16.78 4.05 -1.72
C GLN A 242 16.73 4.30 -3.22
N LYS A 243 16.46 3.25 -3.99
CA LYS A 243 16.09 3.36 -5.39
C LYS A 243 14.66 3.87 -5.45
N LEU A 244 14.48 4.97 -6.16
CA LEU A 244 13.20 5.63 -6.41
C LEU A 244 12.87 5.49 -7.91
N PRO A 245 11.59 5.52 -8.29
CA PRO A 245 11.22 5.40 -9.69
C PRO A 245 11.80 6.57 -10.52
N ASP A 246 12.26 6.29 -11.74
CA ASP A 246 12.48 7.33 -12.74
C ASP A 246 11.12 7.81 -13.25
N PHE A 247 10.90 9.12 -13.23
CA PHE A 247 9.62 9.72 -13.56
C PHE A 247 9.82 11.01 -14.35
N LYS A 248 9.34 11.00 -15.60
CA LYS A 248 9.52 12.11 -16.55
C LYS A 248 8.21 12.81 -16.93
N SER A 249 7.15 12.04 -17.16
CA SER A 249 5.83 12.54 -17.57
C SER A 249 4.73 11.64 -17.00
N SER A 250 3.51 12.19 -16.85
CA SER A 250 2.30 11.67 -16.16
C SER A 250 2.06 12.32 -14.79
N PHE A 251 1.03 11.87 -14.06
CA PHE A 251 0.75 12.28 -12.68
C PHE A 251 1.29 11.24 -11.70
N LEU A 252 2.13 11.64 -10.75
CA LEU A 252 2.75 10.73 -9.79
C LEU A 252 1.84 10.49 -8.58
N ILE A 253 1.80 9.25 -8.08
CA ILE A 253 1.14 8.92 -6.81
C ILE A 253 1.99 7.97 -5.97
N ARG A 254 1.71 7.99 -4.66
CA ARG A 254 2.20 6.98 -3.74
C ARG A 254 1.06 6.40 -2.90
N ILE A 255 0.94 5.07 -2.89
CA ILE A 255 -0.19 4.36 -2.30
C ILE A 255 0.26 3.12 -1.51
N GLY A 256 -0.61 2.69 -0.58
CA GLY A 256 -0.42 1.48 0.20
C GLY A 256 0.66 1.62 1.27
N GLN A 257 1.19 0.49 1.73
CA GLN A 257 2.13 0.43 2.85
C GLN A 257 3.55 0.93 2.55
N GLY A 258 3.81 1.36 1.31
CA GLY A 258 5.00 2.13 0.98
C GLY A 258 4.91 3.60 1.41
N SER A 259 3.70 4.12 1.65
CA SER A 259 3.46 5.48 2.09
C SER A 259 4.12 5.76 3.44
N THR A 260 4.96 6.80 3.50
CA THR A 260 5.59 7.23 4.75
C THR A 260 4.75 8.30 5.45
N CYS A 261 5.19 8.76 6.62
CA CYS A 261 4.55 9.89 7.28
C CYS A 261 4.63 11.19 6.46
N LEU A 262 5.51 11.27 5.46
CA LEU A 262 5.57 12.41 4.54
C LEU A 262 4.31 12.54 3.67
N SER A 263 3.70 11.42 3.29
CA SER A 263 2.48 11.40 2.46
C SER A 263 1.18 11.26 3.27
N THR A 264 1.27 10.87 4.54
CA THR A 264 0.10 10.52 5.39
C THR A 264 -0.09 11.46 6.59
N SER A 265 0.70 12.54 6.68
CA SER A 265 0.59 13.56 7.73
C SER A 265 0.70 14.97 7.15
N PHE A 266 0.58 15.99 8.01
CA PHE A 266 0.68 17.39 7.61
C PHE A 266 2.11 17.95 7.63
N LEU A 267 3.15 17.11 7.75
CA LEU A 267 4.56 17.56 7.81
C LEU A 267 4.94 18.45 6.61
N ILE A 268 4.61 18.02 5.39
CA ILE A 268 4.92 18.76 4.15
C ILE A 268 4.16 20.09 4.08
N LEU A 269 2.91 20.12 4.53
CA LEU A 269 2.08 21.32 4.58
C LEU A 269 2.64 22.32 5.61
N ALA A 270 2.95 21.85 6.80
CA ALA A 270 3.51 22.65 7.88
C ALA A 270 4.88 23.24 7.50
N GLU A 271 5.70 22.46 6.80
CA GLU A 271 6.98 22.91 6.22
C GLU A 271 6.75 24.06 5.23
N ASP A 272 5.80 23.91 4.30
CA ASP A 272 5.46 24.93 3.30
C ASP A 272 4.92 26.23 3.90
N LEU A 273 4.23 26.14 5.04
CA LEU A 273 3.59 27.29 5.68
C LEU A 273 4.42 27.86 6.85
N GLY A 274 5.57 27.27 7.17
CA GLY A 274 6.39 27.67 8.32
C GLY A 274 5.69 27.50 9.67
N ILE A 275 4.83 26.48 9.78
CA ILE A 275 4.02 26.23 10.99
C ILE A 275 4.77 25.27 11.91
N ASN A 276 4.76 25.56 13.21
CA ASN A 276 5.22 24.63 14.22
C ASN A 276 4.20 23.48 14.37
N TYR A 277 4.47 22.38 13.68
CA TYR A 277 3.70 21.14 13.75
C TYR A 277 4.56 20.04 14.38
N LYS A 278 3.94 19.12 15.11
CA LYS A 278 4.62 17.93 15.65
C LYS A 278 3.83 16.68 15.35
N LEU A 279 4.47 15.74 14.67
CA LEU A 279 3.91 14.41 14.48
C LEU A 279 4.33 13.51 15.64
N PHE A 280 3.38 13.19 16.50
CA PHE A 280 3.61 12.25 17.60
C PHE A 280 3.88 10.84 17.06
N ARG A 281 4.85 10.16 17.66
CA ARG A 281 5.22 8.79 17.33
C ARG A 281 4.87 7.86 18.49
N PRO A 282 4.31 6.67 18.22
CA PRO A 282 3.98 5.73 19.28
C PRO A 282 5.25 5.29 20.02
N PRO A 283 5.18 5.04 21.34
CA PRO A 283 6.32 4.55 22.10
C PRO A 283 6.70 3.12 21.68
N ILE A 284 7.97 2.75 21.85
CA ILE A 284 8.44 1.36 21.71
C ILE A 284 8.63 0.80 23.12
N GLY A 285 7.69 -0.04 23.57
CA GLY A 285 7.64 -0.50 24.95
C GLY A 285 7.56 0.69 25.92
N LYS A 286 8.51 0.79 26.85
CA LYS A 286 8.60 1.92 27.81
C LYS A 286 9.32 3.15 27.25
N ARG A 287 9.94 3.06 26.07
CA ARG A 287 10.74 4.14 25.49
C ARG A 287 9.86 5.14 24.73
N LYS A 288 9.82 6.38 25.20
CA LYS A 288 9.25 7.50 24.45
C LYS A 288 10.13 7.81 23.22
N ILE A 289 9.51 7.95 22.07
CA ILE A 289 10.17 8.39 20.85
C ILE A 289 9.88 9.89 20.69
N PRO A 290 10.89 10.74 20.42
CA PRO A 290 10.62 12.16 20.18
C PRO A 290 9.65 12.33 18.99
N PRO A 291 8.84 13.39 18.93
CA PRO A 291 8.03 13.66 17.73
C PRO A 291 8.91 13.88 16.50
N LEU A 292 8.29 13.88 15.32
CA LEU A 292 8.93 14.31 14.07
C LEU A 292 8.41 15.70 13.72
N TYR A 293 9.31 16.60 13.33
CA TYR A 293 9.01 17.99 12.98
C TYR A 293 9.08 18.25 11.46
N PRO A 294 8.42 19.32 10.96
CA PRO A 294 8.57 19.77 9.58
C PRO A 294 10.04 19.92 9.19
N GLY A 295 10.40 19.54 7.95
CA GLY A 295 11.80 19.50 7.49
C GLY A 295 12.59 18.26 7.94
N GLU A 296 12.18 17.54 8.99
CA GLU A 296 12.85 16.30 9.41
C GLU A 296 12.50 15.10 8.53
N GLN A 297 13.40 14.13 8.50
CA GLN A 297 13.24 12.89 7.75
C GLN A 297 12.82 11.73 8.66
N PRO A 298 11.87 10.88 8.25
CA PRO A 298 11.59 9.67 9.00
C PRO A 298 12.85 8.79 9.10
N GLN A 299 13.06 8.17 10.26
CA GLN A 299 14.31 7.43 10.56
C GLN A 299 14.35 6.02 9.97
N THR A 300 13.22 5.50 9.49
CA THR A 300 13.11 4.14 8.96
C THR A 300 12.42 4.13 7.61
N ARG A 301 12.77 3.15 6.77
CA ARG A 301 12.10 2.88 5.48
C ARG A 301 11.85 1.39 5.31
N LYS A 302 10.72 1.05 4.71
CA LYS A 302 10.43 -0.30 4.21
C LYS A 302 10.89 -0.35 2.76
N LEU A 303 11.94 -1.13 2.47
CA LEU A 303 12.52 -1.23 1.13
C LEU A 303 12.53 -2.68 0.64
N VAL A 304 12.11 -2.91 -0.59
CA VAL A 304 12.21 -4.22 -1.25
C VAL A 304 13.68 -4.55 -1.45
N ASN A 305 14.06 -5.74 -1.01
CA ASN A 305 15.45 -6.22 -0.93
C ASN A 305 16.40 -5.27 -0.17
N GLY A 306 15.86 -4.34 0.63
CA GLY A 306 16.65 -3.32 1.33
C GLY A 306 17.04 -2.10 0.49
N GLU A 307 16.60 -2.01 -0.77
CA GLU A 307 17.03 -0.95 -1.69
C GLU A 307 15.87 -0.21 -2.36
N LEU A 308 14.85 -0.91 -2.85
CA LEU A 308 13.81 -0.30 -3.70
C LEU A 308 12.63 0.22 -2.86
N SER A 309 12.27 1.49 -3.04
CA SER A 309 11.12 2.11 -2.37
C SER A 309 9.81 1.48 -2.83
N LEU A 310 8.85 1.36 -1.91
CA LEU A 310 7.53 0.80 -2.16
C LEU A 310 6.50 1.88 -2.51
N GLY A 311 5.47 1.47 -3.26
CA GLY A 311 4.19 2.18 -3.31
C GLY A 311 4.05 3.23 -4.41
N TRP A 312 5.03 3.41 -5.28
CA TRP A 312 4.95 4.39 -6.37
C TRP A 312 4.23 3.87 -7.61
N ALA A 313 3.34 4.69 -8.15
CA ALA A 313 2.66 4.48 -9.41
C ALA A 313 2.49 5.80 -10.17
N LYS A 314 2.20 5.70 -11.46
CA LYS A 314 1.77 6.84 -12.27
C LYS A 314 0.34 6.69 -12.75
N ILE A 315 -0.30 7.82 -12.98
CA ILE A 315 -1.66 7.94 -13.50
C ILE A 315 -1.59 8.51 -14.92
N GLU A 316 -2.27 7.84 -15.84
CA GLU A 316 -2.45 8.21 -17.24
C GLU A 316 -3.95 8.34 -17.54
N ARG A 317 -4.31 9.26 -18.44
CA ARG A 317 -5.69 9.41 -18.92
C ARG A 317 -5.96 8.36 -19.98
N LEU A 318 -7.21 7.89 -20.02
CA LEU A 318 -7.70 6.93 -21.00
C LEU A 318 -8.60 7.58 -22.04
#